data_AF-A0AAU5YG64-F1
#
_entry.id   AF-A0AAU5YG64-F1
#
_cell.length_a   1.000
_cell.length_b   1.000
_cell.length_c   1.000
_cell.angle_alpha   90.00
_cell.angle_beta   90.00
_cell.angle_gamma   90.00
#
_symmetry.space_group_name_H-M   'P 1'
#
loop_
_entity.id
_entity.type
_entity.pdbx_description
1 polymer ?
#
loop_
_entity_poly.entity_id
_entity_poly.type
_entity_poly.pdbx_seq_one_letter_code
_entity_poly.pdbx_strand_id
1 'polypeptide(L)'
;MQPTIGAAVHYVSHGTPGGEYGKECRAAIVTEVSPESKGEGQEIVGLAVLNPTGFFFNRGCVHHEADPHLADSNPAVNHPGGTWHWPEGA
;
A
#
# COMPACT_ATOMS: atom_id res chain seq x y z
N MET A 1 -4.05 -11.50 7.02
CA MET A 1 -3.08 -12.35 6.30
C MET A 1 -1.69 -11.81 6.61
N GLN A 2 -0.67 -12.65 6.82
CA GLN A 2 0.68 -12.18 7.18
C GLN A 2 1.50 -11.83 5.90
N PRO A 3 2.17 -10.67 5.83
CA PRO A 3 2.99 -10.32 4.68
C PRO A 3 4.24 -11.20 4.58
N THR A 4 4.64 -11.51 3.35
CA THR A 4 5.85 -12.27 3.04
C THR A 4 6.61 -11.59 1.90
N ILE A 5 7.93 -11.76 1.86
CA ILE A 5 8.75 -11.23 0.76
C ILE A 5 8.30 -11.90 -0.55
N GLY A 6 8.09 -11.08 -1.58
CA GLY A 6 7.58 -11.48 -2.89
C GLY A 6 6.06 -11.43 -3.01
N ALA A 7 5.32 -11.18 -1.92
CA ALA A 7 3.87 -11.05 -1.98
C ALA A 7 3.45 -9.83 -2.82
N ALA A 8 2.43 -10.02 -3.66
CA ALA A 8 1.78 -8.94 -4.41
C ALA A 8 0.76 -8.23 -3.52
N VAL A 9 0.87 -6.91 -3.44
CA VAL A 9 0.04 -6.03 -2.61
C VAL A 9 -0.28 -4.74 -3.37
N HIS A 10 -1.15 -3.91 -2.81
CA HIS A 10 -1.40 -2.57 -3.30
C HIS A 10 -0.77 -1.52 -2.39
N TYR A 11 -0.25 -0.44 -2.99
CA TYR A 11 0.26 0.75 -2.32
C TYR A 11 -0.55 1.97 -2.74
N VAL A 12 -0.97 2.80 -1.79
CA VAL A 12 -1.67 4.05 -2.09
C VAL A 12 -0.70 5.22 -1.99
N SER A 13 -0.47 5.93 -3.09
CA SER A 13 0.41 7.10 -3.10
C SER A 13 -0.20 8.27 -2.32
N HIS A 14 0.62 9.18 -1.79
CA HIS A 14 0.12 10.41 -1.16
C HIS A 14 -0.48 11.41 -2.18
N GLY A 15 -0.13 11.28 -3.46
CA GLY A 15 -0.18 12.39 -4.41
C GLY A 15 0.89 13.45 -4.12
N THR A 16 1.06 14.41 -5.03
CA THR A 16 1.97 15.54 -4.83
C THR A 16 1.23 16.77 -4.32
N PRO A 17 1.85 17.61 -3.46
CA PRO A 17 1.23 18.85 -2.95
C PRO A 17 0.76 19.84 -4.02
N GLY A 18 1.21 19.70 -5.28
CA GLY A 18 0.79 20.50 -6.44
C GLY A 18 -0.23 19.82 -7.36
N GLY A 19 -0.67 18.60 -7.05
CA GLY A 19 -1.67 17.86 -7.84
C GLY A 19 -1.17 17.32 -9.19
N GLU A 20 0.12 17.47 -9.50
CA GLU A 20 0.74 16.92 -10.72
C GLU A 20 0.54 15.39 -10.80
N TYR A 21 0.58 14.74 -9.63
CA TYR A 21 0.22 13.33 -9.51
C TYR A 21 -0.81 13.17 -8.39
N GLY A 22 -1.94 12.55 -8.72
CA GLY A 22 -3.00 12.25 -7.77
C GLY A 22 -2.59 11.17 -6.76
N LYS A 23 -3.38 11.08 -5.69
CA LYS A 23 -3.44 9.91 -4.81
C LYS A 23 -4.04 8.76 -5.61
N GLU A 24 -3.29 7.68 -5.74
CA GLU A 24 -3.61 6.57 -6.63
C GLU A 24 -3.22 5.24 -6.00
N CYS A 25 -4.01 4.20 -6.29
CA CYS A 25 -3.67 2.83 -5.95
C CYS A 25 -2.70 2.26 -7.00
N ARG A 26 -1.61 1.63 -6.54
CA ARG A 26 -0.54 1.08 -7.39
C ARG A 26 -0.24 -0.35 -6.98
N ALA A 27 0.06 -1.20 -7.95
CA ALA A 27 0.58 -2.53 -7.67
C ALA A 27 1.98 -2.43 -7.04
N ALA A 28 2.25 -3.31 -6.08
CA ALA A 28 3.54 -3.38 -5.41
C ALA A 28 3.90 -4.83 -5.05
N ILE A 29 5.20 -5.06 -4.87
CA ILE A 29 5.73 -6.33 -4.36
C ILE A 29 6.46 -6.07 -3.05
N VAL A 30 6.20 -6.88 -2.03
CA VAL A 30 6.90 -6.83 -0.75
C VAL A 30 8.36 -7.24 -0.95
N THR A 31 9.30 -6.36 -0.62
CA THR A 31 10.75 -6.62 -0.73
C THR A 31 11.39 -6.94 0.61
N GLU A 32 10.80 -6.49 1.71
CA GLU A 32 11.23 -6.78 3.08
C GLU A 32 10.01 -6.72 4.02
N VAL A 33 10.07 -7.50 5.10
CA VAL A 33 9.10 -7.44 6.20
C VAL A 33 9.86 -7.01 7.44
N SER A 34 9.44 -5.90 8.05
CA SER A 34 10.08 -5.36 9.24
C SER A 34 9.85 -6.28 10.45
N PRO A 35 10.89 -6.54 11.27
CA PRO A 35 10.69 -7.18 12.57
C PRO A 35 10.01 -6.23 13.58
N GLU A 36 10.10 -4.92 13.34
CA GLU A 36 9.45 -3.88 14.13
C GLU A 36 7.99 -3.74 13.68
N SER A 37 7.14 -4.70 14.08
CA SER A 37 5.69 -4.52 14.02
C SER A 37 5.25 -3.61 15.17
N LYS A 38 4.28 -2.71 14.92
CA LYS A 38 3.68 -1.87 15.98
C LYS A 38 2.49 -2.55 16.68
N GLY A 39 2.13 -3.77 16.28
CA GLY A 39 1.00 -4.53 16.81
C GLY A 39 0.35 -5.40 15.72
N GLU A 40 -0.65 -6.20 16.09
CA GLU A 40 -1.47 -6.93 15.11
C GLU A 40 -2.14 -5.95 14.14
N GLY A 41 -2.03 -6.19 12.83
CA GLY A 41 -2.57 -5.30 11.78
C GLY A 41 -1.77 -4.00 11.58
N GLN A 42 -0.57 -3.89 12.16
CA GLN A 42 0.35 -2.77 11.94
C GLN A 42 1.69 -3.24 11.38
N GLU A 43 1.64 -4.20 10.46
CA GLU A 43 2.80 -4.71 9.77
C GLU A 43 3.45 -3.62 8.92
N ILE A 44 4.78 -3.57 8.99
CA ILE A 44 5.59 -2.63 8.25
C ILE A 44 6.39 -3.40 7.21
N VAL A 45 6.31 -2.97 5.96
CA VAL A 45 7.00 -3.61 4.84
C VAL A 45 7.78 -2.60 4.01
N GLY A 46 8.77 -3.10 3.29
CA GLY A 46 9.32 -2.40 2.13
C GLY A 46 8.68 -2.92 0.85
N LEU A 47 8.49 -2.02 -0.10
CA LEU A 47 7.76 -2.24 -1.33
C LEU A 47 8.58 -1.84 -2.55
N ALA A 48 8.53 -2.65 -3.59
CA ALA A 48 8.79 -2.21 -4.97
C ALA A 48 7.46 -1.78 -5.59
N VAL A 49 7.24 -0.48 -5.76
CA VAL A 49 5.99 0.08 -6.28
C VAL A 49 6.09 0.23 -7.79
N LEU A 50 5.14 -0.36 -8.50
CA LEU A 50 5.10 -0.42 -9.96
C LEU A 50 4.15 0.66 -10.50
N ASN A 51 4.64 1.43 -11.47
CA ASN A 51 3.87 2.38 -12.25
C ASN A 51 3.96 2.00 -13.74
N PRO A 52 3.02 2.43 -14.60
CA PRO A 52 3.06 2.09 -16.03
C PRO A 52 4.37 2.45 -16.75
N THR A 53 5.11 3.44 -16.25
CA THR A 53 6.33 3.98 -16.88
C THR A 53 7.60 3.75 -16.07
N GLY A 54 7.53 3.07 -14.92
CA GLY A 54 8.69 2.86 -14.06
C GLY A 54 8.34 2.30 -12.69
N PHE A 55 9.33 2.21 -11.81
CA PHE A 55 9.14 1.73 -10.45
C PHE A 55 10.05 2.47 -9.47
N PHE A 56 9.69 2.42 -8.20
CA PHE A 56 10.53 2.94 -7.11
C PHE A 56 10.44 2.02 -5.89
N PHE A 57 11.41 2.14 -4.99
CA PHE A 57 11.40 1.43 -3.71
C PHE A 57 10.92 2.36 -2.60
N ASN A 58 10.01 1.87 -1.75
CA ASN A 58 9.54 2.58 -0.57
C ASN A 58 9.69 1.68 0.65
N ARG A 59 10.22 2.21 1.75
CA ARG A 59 10.44 1.45 2.99
C ARG A 59 9.56 2.02 4.09
N GLY A 60 9.23 1.21 5.08
CA GLY A 60 8.44 1.69 6.22
C GLY A 60 6.95 1.87 5.89
N CYS A 61 6.43 1.18 4.88
CA CYS A 61 5.02 1.26 4.51
C CYS A 61 4.18 0.53 5.55
N VAL A 62 3.22 1.22 6.15
CA VAL A 62 2.34 0.67 7.19
C VAL A 62 1.10 0.05 6.55
N HIS A 63 0.65 -1.09 7.08
CA HIS A 63 -0.56 -1.76 6.65
C HIS A 63 -1.81 -0.92 6.99
N HIS A 64 -2.79 -0.90 6.09
CA HIS A 64 -4.11 -0.34 6.34
C HIS A 64 -5.16 -1.03 5.48
N GLU A 65 -6.15 -1.65 6.09
CA GLU A 65 -7.35 -2.13 5.40
C GLU A 65 -8.49 -1.13 5.55
N ALA A 66 -9.20 -0.88 4.44
CA ALA A 66 -10.40 -0.06 4.45
C ALA A 66 -11.55 -0.80 5.15
N ASP A 67 -12.49 -0.02 5.70
CA ASP A 67 -13.74 -0.59 6.22
C ASP A 67 -14.55 -1.17 5.03
N PRO A 68 -14.87 -2.47 5.05
CA PRO A 68 -15.60 -3.13 3.96
C PRO A 68 -17.04 -2.61 3.77
N HIS A 69 -17.55 -1.81 4.71
CA HIS A 69 -18.87 -1.18 4.62
C HIS A 69 -18.86 0.21 3.97
N LEU A 70 -17.70 0.71 3.53
CA LEU A 70 -17.63 1.96 2.78
C LEU A 70 -18.33 1.82 1.42
N ALA A 71 -19.13 2.83 1.07
CA ALA A 71 -19.95 2.84 -0.13
C ALA A 71 -19.14 3.06 -1.42
N ASP A 72 -17.97 3.69 -1.31
CA ASP A 72 -17.01 3.82 -2.40
C ASP A 72 -16.07 2.62 -2.33
N SER A 73 -15.80 1.96 -3.46
CA SER A 73 -14.83 0.85 -3.52
C SER A 73 -13.45 1.32 -4.00
N ASN A 74 -13.26 2.61 -4.27
CA ASN A 74 -12.01 3.15 -4.77
C ASN A 74 -10.93 3.15 -3.67
N PRO A 75 -9.84 2.38 -3.80
CA PRO A 75 -8.82 2.32 -2.76
C PRO A 75 -8.10 3.64 -2.54
N ALA A 76 -7.98 4.47 -3.58
CA ALA A 76 -7.42 5.82 -3.47
C ALA A 76 -8.27 6.74 -2.59
N VAL A 77 -9.56 6.45 -2.40
CA VAL A 77 -10.42 7.19 -1.46
C VAL A 77 -10.29 6.60 -0.06
N ASN A 78 -10.39 5.27 0.06
CA ASN A 78 -10.61 4.61 1.34
C ASN A 78 -9.35 4.29 2.16
N HIS A 79 -8.17 4.27 1.54
CA HIS A 79 -6.91 4.01 2.25
C HIS A 79 -6.08 5.29 2.35
N PRO A 80 -5.44 5.60 3.49
CA PRO A 80 -4.54 6.73 3.60
C PRO A 80 -3.36 6.63 2.61
N GLY A 81 -2.88 7.78 2.12
CA GLY A 81 -1.65 7.79 1.34
C GLY A 81 -0.46 7.30 2.16
N GLY A 82 0.48 6.62 1.51
CA GLY A 82 1.66 6.04 2.16
C GLY A 82 1.43 4.66 2.78
N THR A 83 0.21 4.12 2.69
CA THR A 83 -0.13 2.81 3.25
C THR A 83 -0.17 1.73 2.17
N TRP A 84 -0.16 0.47 2.61
CA TRP A 84 -0.35 -0.69 1.76
C TRP A 84 -1.52 -1.53 2.25
N HIS A 85 -2.12 -2.30 1.34
CA HIS A 85 -3.23 -3.20 1.61
C HIS A 85 -3.19 -4.44 0.73
N TRP A 86 -3.92 -5.48 1.12
CA TRP A 86 -4.07 -6.67 0.29
C TRP A 86 -4.91 -6.37 -0.96
N PRO A 87 -4.64 -7.03 -2.10
CA PRO A 87 -5.49 -6.89 -3.28
C PRO A 87 -6.93 -7.34 -2.97
N GLU A 88 -7.91 -6.66 -3.55
CA GLU A 88 -9.31 -7.02 -3.40
C GLU A 88 -9.56 -8.45 -3.93
N GLY A 89 -10.17 -9.29 -3.09
CA GLY A 89 -10.48 -10.69 -3.45
C GLY A 89 -9.30 -11.68 -3.37
N ALA A 90 -8.17 -11.28 -2.78
CA ALA A 90 -7.03 -12.15 -2.47
C ALA A 90 -7.26 -13.02 -1.22
#